data_AF-A0A932K5J7-F1
#
_entry.id   AF-A0A932K5J7-F1
#
_cell.length_a   1.000
_cell.length_b   1.000
_cell.length_c   1.000
_cell.angle_alpha   90.00
_cell.angle_beta   90.00
_cell.angle_gamma   90.00
#
_symmetry.space_group_name_H-M   'P 1'
#
loop_
_entity.id
_entity.type
_entity.pdbx_description
1 polymer ?
#
loop_
_entity_poly.entity_id
_entity_poly.type
_entity_poly.pdbx_seq_one_letter_code
_entity_poly.pdbx_strand_id
1 'polypeptide(L)' 'MTEKQRAVLESSELELLDELKDGDVLVRDKESMAVRGVYYCYVLTKEGYVQNIDYHYRTMHGVGQTA' A
#
# COMPACT_ATOMS: atom_id res chain seq x y z
N MET A 1 0.58 -9.00 -8.80
CA MET A 1 -0.82 -8.79 -8.35
C MET A 1 -1.55 -10.07 -7.91
N THR A 2 -2.13 -10.11 -6.69
CA THR A 2 -2.99 -11.20 -6.16
C THR A 2 -4.49 -10.91 -6.32
N GLU A 3 -5.35 -11.92 -6.13
CA GLU A 3 -6.82 -11.77 -6.16
C GLU A 3 -7.31 -10.80 -5.06
N LYS A 4 -6.73 -10.88 -3.86
CA LYS A 4 -7.07 -9.98 -2.75
C LYS A 4 -6.71 -8.53 -3.07
N GLN A 5 -5.52 -8.30 -3.63
CA GLN A 5 -5.10 -6.95 -4.04
C GLN A 5 -6.02 -6.38 -5.12
N ARG A 6 -6.40 -7.21 -6.10
CA ARG A 6 -7.36 -6.82 -7.15
C ARG A 6 -8.72 -6.44 -6.56
N ALA A 7 -9.27 -7.24 -5.65
CA ALA A 7 -10.55 -6.95 -5.01
C ALA A 7 -10.52 -5.62 -4.23
N VAL A 8 -9.41 -5.30 -3.56
CA VAL A 8 -9.23 -4.01 -2.88
C VAL A 8 -9.17 -2.86 -3.88
N LEU A 9 -8.40 -2.99 -4.97
CA LEU A 9 -8.31 -1.96 -6.01
C LEU A 9 -9.65 -1.71 -6.71
N GLU A 10 -10.44 -2.75 -6.94
CA GLU A 10 -11.76 -2.63 -7.58
C GLU A 10 -12.84 -2.02 -6.68
N SER A 11 -12.68 -2.13 -5.35
CA SER A 11 -13.65 -1.62 -4.37
C SER A 11 -13.25 -0.31 -3.69
N SER A 12 -12.07 0.24 -4.01
CA SER A 12 -11.50 1.42 -3.35
C SER A 12 -11.10 2.51 -4.34
N GLU A 13 -10.94 3.75 -3.86
CA GLU A 13 -10.37 4.86 -4.63
C GLU A 13 -8.84 4.82 -4.69
N LEU A 14 -8.28 3.62 -4.86
CA LEU A 14 -6.85 3.40 -4.97
C LEU A 14 -6.44 3.17 -6.43
N GLU A 15 -5.27 3.69 -6.77
CA GLU A 15 -4.64 3.50 -8.07
C GLU A 15 -3.30 2.79 -7.88
N LEU A 16 -3.06 1.74 -8.67
CA LEU A 16 -1.77 1.05 -8.73
C LEU A 16 -0.71 1.97 -9.34
N LEU A 17 0.41 2.15 -8.64
CA LEU A 17 1.57 2.86 -9.14
C LEU A 17 2.69 1.91 -9.59
N ASP A 18 3.02 0.91 -8.76
CA ASP A 18 4.14 0.00 -9.03
C ASP A 18 3.99 -1.33 -8.27
N GLU A 19 4.70 -2.37 -8.72
CA GLU A 19 4.83 -3.64 -8.00
C GLU A 19 6.18 -3.71 -7.28
N LEU A 20 6.17 -4.03 -5.99
CA LEU A 20 7.37 -4.18 -5.17
C LEU A 20 7.98 -5.59 -5.34
N LYS A 21 9.27 -5.73 -5.01
CA LYS A 21 10.04 -6.96 -5.23
C LYS A 21 9.53 -8.18 -4.46
N ASP A 22 8.78 -7.97 -3.38
CA ASP A 22 8.20 -8.99 -2.51
C ASP A 22 6.75 -9.37 -2.87
N GLY A 23 6.21 -8.76 -3.93
CA GLY A 23 4.85 -8.98 -4.42
C GLY A 23 3.79 -8.07 -3.80
N ASP A 24 4.19 -7.18 -2.89
CA ASP A 24 3.33 -6.08 -2.46
C ASP A 24 3.25 -5.00 -3.55
N VAL A 25 2.28 -4.10 -3.47
CA VAL A 25 2.11 -3.06 -4.50
C VAL A 25 2.07 -1.67 -3.89
N LEU A 26 2.68 -0.71 -4.58
CA LEU A 26 2.57 0.70 -4.25
C LEU A 26 1.28 1.25 -4.85
N VAL A 27 0.45 1.84 -4.01
CA VAL A 27 -0.84 2.40 -4.42
C VAL A 27 -0.98 3.85 -3.97
N ARG A 28 -1.85 4.60 -4.65
CA ARG A 28 -2.13 6.00 -4.40
C ARG A 28 -3.62 6.23 -4.19
N ASP A 29 -3.96 7.07 -3.24
CA ASP A 29 -5.33 7.53 -3.01
C ASP A 29 -5.71 8.64 -4.02
N LYS A 30 -6.71 8.35 -4.85
CA LYS A 30 -7.27 9.27 -5.86
C LYS A 30 -8.19 10.32 -5.24
N GLU A 31 -8.93 9.97 -4.19
CA GLU A 31 -9.89 10.88 -3.54
C GLU A 31 -9.14 12.03 -2.86
N SER A 32 -8.05 11.72 -2.16
CA SER A 32 -7.24 12.76 -1.51
C SER A 32 -6.63 13.76 -2.49
N MET A 33 -6.28 13.34 -3.70
CA MET A 33 -5.86 14.26 -4.75
C MET A 33 -7.02 15.20 -5.14
N ALA A 34 -8.21 14.64 -5.39
CA ALA A 34 -9.37 15.40 -5.83
C ALA A 34 -9.87 16.39 -4.76
N VAL A 35 -9.83 16.01 -3.48
CA VAL A 35 -10.38 16.81 -2.38
C VAL A 35 -9.35 17.76 -1.76
N ARG A 36 -8.11 17.32 -1.60
CA ARG A 36 -7.08 18.04 -0.83
C ARG A 36 -5.90 18.51 -1.67
N GLY A 37 -5.78 18.08 -2.93
CA GLY A 37 -4.64 18.38 -3.78
C GLY A 37 -3.34 17.71 -3.31
N VAL A 38 -3.44 16.66 -2.50
CA VAL A 38 -2.28 15.95 -1.93
C VAL A 38 -2.34 14.48 -2.32
N TYR A 39 -1.18 13.94 -2.69
CA TYR A 39 -1.01 12.52 -2.95
C TYR A 39 -0.61 11.79 -1.67
N TYR A 40 -1.47 10.87 -1.22
CA TYR A 40 -1.09 9.88 -0.22
C TYR A 40 -0.80 8.55 -0.90
N CYS A 41 0.38 8.00 -0.59
CA CYS A 41 0.81 6.70 -1.08
C CYS A 41 0.84 5.69 0.06
N TYR A 42 0.47 4.46 -0.25
CA TYR A 42 0.36 3.35 0.68
C TYR A 42 0.96 2.09 0.06
N VAL A 43 1.27 1.11 0.90
CA VAL A 43 1.57 -0.25 0.46
C VAL A 43 0.30 -1.07 0.58
N LEU A 44 -0.13 -1.69 -0.51
CA LEU A 44 -1.18 -2.70 -0.50
C LEU A 44 -0.49 -4.08 -0.54
N THR A 45 -0.51 -4.75 0.60
CA THR A 45 0.17 -6.03 0.76
C THR A 45 -0.50 -7.13 -0.04
N LYS A 46 0.21 -8.22 -0.34
CA LYS A 46 -0.33 -9.41 -1.02
C LYS A 46 -1.53 -10.04 -0.30
N GLU A 47 -1.65 -9.80 1.00
CA GLU A 47 -2.78 -10.24 1.84
C GLU A 47 -4.00 -9.30 1.78
N GLY A 48 -3.91 -8.17 1.07
CA GLY A 48 -4.99 -7.20 0.91
C GLY A 48 -5.03 -6.11 1.98
N TYR A 49 -3.97 -5.95 2.79
CA TYR A 49 -3.92 -4.87 3.78
C TYR A 49 -3.35 -3.60 3.18
N VAL A 50 -4.02 -2.47 3.40
CA VAL A 50 -3.48 -1.14 3.04
C VAL A 50 -2.75 -0.58 4.25
N GLN A 51 -1.45 -0.30 4.08
CA GLN A 51 -0.56 0.14 5.14
C GLN A 51 0.13 1.44 4.77
N ASN A 52 0.33 2.31 5.76
CA ASN A 52 1.28 3.40 5.59
C ASN A 52 2.69 2.84 5.34
N ILE A 53 3.43 3.46 4.42
CA ILE A 53 4.77 3.01 4.01
C ILE A 53 5.70 2.85 5.21
N ASP A 54 5.71 3.81 6.14
CA ASP A 54 6.61 3.76 7.28
C ASP A 54 6.27 2.62 8.25
N TYR A 55 4.98 2.37 8.47
CA TYR A 55 4.52 1.20 9.24
C TYR A 55 4.91 -0.11 8.56
N HIS A 56 4.76 -0.19 7.23
CA HIS A 56 5.13 -1.35 6.44
C HIS A 56 6.63 -1.66 6.56
N TYR A 57 7.50 -0.66 6.37
CA TYR A 57 8.95 -0.82 6.56
C TYR A 57 9.30 -1.23 7.99
N ARG A 58 8.71 -0.59 9.01
CA ARG A 58 8.94 -0.97 10.41
C ARG A 58 8.48 -2.39 10.71
N THR A 59 7.44 -2.89 10.07
CA THR A 59 6.98 -4.28 10.25
C THR A 59 7.91 -5.28 9.55
N MET A 60 8.36 -4.96 8.34
CA MET A 60 9.29 -5.81 7.57
C MET A 60 10.70 -5.86 8.17
N HIS A 61 11.17 -4.76 8.76
CA HIS A 61 12.53 -4.64 9.30
C HIS A 61 12.60 -4.62 10.83
N GLY A 62 11.48 -4.44 11.53
CA GLY A 62 11.39 -4.36 12.99
C GLY A 62 11.49 -5.70 13.72
N VAL A 63 11.57 -6.81 12.98
CA VAL A 63 11.96 -8.13 13.53
C VAL A 63 13.46 -8.19 13.86
N GLY A 64 14.20 -7.08 13.80
CA GLY A 64 15.65 -7.01 14.01
C GLY A 64 16.13 -5.99 15.06
N GLN A 65 15.29 -5.48 15.96
CA GLN A 65 15.73 -4.63 17.07
C GLN A 65 15.21 -5.13 18.43
N THR A 66 15.68 -6.31 18.83
CA THR A 66 15.98 -6.54 20.25
C THR A 66 17.42 -6.06 20.49
N ALA A 67 17.57 -4.90 21.11
CA ALA A 67 18.78 -4.47 21.80
C ALA A 67 18.36 -3.73 23.07
#